data_AF-A0AAQ3MR53-F1
#
_entry.id   AF-A0AAQ3MR53-F1
#
_cell.length_a   1.000
_cell.length_b   1.000
_cell.length_c   1.000
_cell.angle_alpha   90.00
_cell.angle_beta   90.00
_cell.angle_gamma   90.00
#
_symmetry.space_group_name_H-M   'P 1'
#
loop_
_entity.id
_entity.type
_entity.pdbx_description
1 polymer ?
#
loop_
_entity_poly.entity_id
_entity_poly.type
_entity_poly.pdbx_seq_one_letter_code
_entity_poly.pdbx_strand_id
1 'polypeptide(L)'
;MEVLLPKLPSFKFPSPSHCCSITIRSSSIVRFGLRRVSSLSVSASTVNEAVAQPAIDSPSLGHSTRPHFPILHQASQFSVLFQTDVTEATCEVNGSKLVYLDNAATSQKPTNVLKALQNYYEGYNSNVHRGIHFLSSAKATDEYESARRKVASFINASDSREIVFTKNASEAINLVAYSWGLSNLKPEDEIILTVAEHHSAIVPWQLVAEKVGAVLKFVDLNQDGIPDIGKLKDLFSRKTKIVVVHHVSNVLASVLPIRDIAQWAHDVGAKVLVDACQSVPHMVVDVQSLNVDFLVASSHKVGLLTCFCTMCGPTGIGFLYGRIDLLSSMPPFLGGGEMISDVYLDHSTYAEPPSRFEAGTPAIGEAIGLGAAIDYLSGIGMQTIHDYEVELGRYLYERLLSVPNIRIYGPAPSENVQRAALCSFNVENLHPTDLATFLDQQHGVAIRSGHHCAQPLHRFLGVSSSARASLYFYNTKEDVDYFIHALNDTTDSNDCSSGNNGSIMQRYKVQVVIIGSKNLKFATGILATDRKGFAFFVLLEYERLPPFCSDCQFIGYDTSKCRKLSNKDGPLKRIYPIQ
;
A
#
# COMPACT_ATOMS: atom_id res chain seq x y z
N MET A 1 50.83 12.67 -42.26
CA MET A 1 51.09 14.08 -41.90
C MET A 1 50.77 14.23 -40.43
N GLU A 2 51.75 14.64 -39.62
CA GLU A 2 51.48 15.06 -38.24
C GLU A 2 50.93 16.49 -38.26
N VAL A 3 49.95 16.78 -37.40
CA VAL A 3 49.45 18.14 -37.16
C VAL A 3 49.35 18.34 -35.66
N LEU A 4 49.91 19.42 -35.14
CA LEU A 4 50.15 19.60 -33.71
C LEU A 4 48.92 20.08 -32.94
N LEU A 5 48.76 19.57 -31.72
CA LEU A 5 47.84 20.10 -30.71
C LEU A 5 48.43 21.35 -30.04
N PRO A 6 47.73 22.50 -30.03
CA PRO A 6 48.12 23.63 -29.19
C PRO A 6 47.72 23.37 -27.73
N LYS A 7 48.71 23.26 -26.83
CA LYS A 7 48.46 23.33 -25.38
C LYS A 7 48.45 24.78 -24.92
N LEU A 8 47.49 25.14 -24.06
CA LEU A 8 47.48 26.40 -23.29
C LEU A 8 47.44 26.10 -21.77
N PRO A 9 47.88 27.04 -20.91
CA PRO A 9 48.72 26.65 -19.78
C PRO A 9 47.99 26.40 -18.45
N SER A 10 48.59 25.52 -17.65
CA SER A 10 48.26 25.33 -16.23
C SER A 10 48.87 26.44 -15.36
N PHE A 11 48.05 27.14 -14.58
CA PHE A 11 48.53 28.06 -13.54
C PHE A 11 48.76 27.36 -12.20
N LYS A 12 49.90 27.61 -11.55
CA LYS A 12 50.23 27.23 -10.17
C LYS A 12 51.27 28.20 -9.58
N PHE A 13 51.39 28.14 -8.24
CA PHE A 13 52.37 28.82 -7.38
C PHE A 13 52.13 30.33 -7.12
N PRO A 14 52.66 30.89 -6.01
CA PRO A 14 53.41 30.25 -4.92
C PRO A 14 52.73 30.36 -3.53
N SER A 15 53.25 29.59 -2.57
CA SER A 15 53.09 29.86 -1.13
C SER A 15 54.42 30.34 -0.53
N PRO A 16 54.43 31.34 0.35
CA PRO A 16 55.57 31.63 1.21
C PRO A 16 55.26 31.38 2.69
N SER A 17 56.08 30.56 3.35
CA SER A 17 56.08 30.39 4.80
C SER A 17 57.17 31.25 5.44
N HIS A 18 56.88 32.01 6.51
CA HIS A 18 57.77 32.06 7.67
C HIS A 18 57.15 32.72 8.92
N CYS A 19 57.30 31.98 10.03
CA CYS A 19 57.57 32.41 11.41
C CYS A 19 57.19 33.82 11.89
N CYS A 20 56.41 33.85 12.98
CA CYS A 20 56.96 34.35 14.25
C CYS A 20 56.42 33.51 15.42
N SER A 21 57.19 33.40 16.52
CA SER A 21 56.94 32.44 17.61
C SER A 21 57.08 33.08 18.98
N ILE A 22 56.12 32.81 19.88
CA ILE A 22 56.25 33.00 21.33
C ILE A 22 55.91 31.67 22.01
N THR A 23 56.53 31.38 23.15
CA THR A 23 56.66 30.04 23.73
C THR A 23 56.54 30.09 25.25
N ILE A 24 56.38 28.91 25.90
CA ILE A 24 56.75 28.63 27.32
C ILE A 24 55.79 29.27 28.37
N ARG A 25 55.33 28.60 29.45
CA ARG A 25 55.71 27.30 30.07
C ARG A 25 54.56 26.62 30.86
N SER A 26 54.86 25.46 31.44
CA SER A 26 54.12 24.72 32.49
C SER A 26 54.08 25.48 33.84
N SER A 27 53.45 25.06 34.95
CA SER A 27 52.83 23.77 35.37
C SER A 27 51.66 24.06 36.39
N SER A 28 51.08 23.23 37.29
CA SER A 28 51.56 22.09 38.11
C SER A 28 50.39 21.24 38.69
N ILE A 29 50.70 20.24 39.53
CA ILE A 29 49.78 19.31 40.25
C ILE A 29 49.72 19.67 41.77
N VAL A 30 48.62 19.39 42.51
CA VAL A 30 48.62 18.75 43.88
C VAL A 30 47.23 18.53 44.52
N ARG A 31 46.96 17.24 44.85
CA ARG A 31 46.15 16.55 45.89
C ARG A 31 45.02 17.23 46.71
N PHE A 32 43.86 16.56 46.69
CA PHE A 32 43.09 15.95 47.82
C PHE A 32 43.11 16.53 49.26
N GLY A 33 41.92 16.62 49.87
CA GLY A 33 41.69 16.62 51.33
C GLY A 33 40.25 16.22 51.72
N LEU A 34 40.07 15.39 52.77
CA LEU A 34 38.75 14.96 53.27
C LEU A 34 38.26 15.82 54.46
N ARG A 35 36.93 15.85 54.70
CA ARG A 35 36.35 15.93 56.07
C ARG A 35 34.92 15.34 56.14
N ARG A 36 34.40 15.13 57.36
CA ARG A 36 33.26 14.24 57.70
C ARG A 36 31.98 14.98 58.12
N VAL A 37 30.84 14.43 57.68
CA VAL A 37 29.61 14.05 58.41
C VAL A 37 29.23 14.79 59.72
N SER A 38 28.05 15.42 59.69
CA SER A 38 27.04 15.53 60.77
C SER A 38 25.74 16.08 60.15
N SER A 39 24.49 15.81 60.55
CA SER A 39 23.77 14.70 61.22
C SER A 39 22.42 15.30 61.70
N LEU A 40 21.28 14.61 61.52
CA LEU A 40 19.91 15.03 61.92
C LEU A 40 19.33 16.20 61.08
N SER A 41 18.00 16.36 60.96
CA SER A 41 16.87 15.69 61.63
C SER A 41 15.76 15.23 60.66
N VAL A 42 14.95 14.25 61.07
CA VAL A 42 13.71 13.85 60.37
C VAL A 42 12.54 14.69 60.88
N SER A 43 11.72 15.20 59.96
CA SER A 43 10.41 15.79 60.24
C SER A 43 9.37 15.09 59.35
N ALA A 44 8.39 14.41 59.96
CA ALA A 44 7.32 13.76 59.21
C ALA A 44 6.21 14.78 58.89
N SER A 45 5.92 14.99 57.61
CA SER A 45 4.69 15.65 57.15
C SER A 45 3.87 14.68 56.32
N THR A 46 2.65 14.40 56.77
CA THR A 46 1.66 13.59 56.06
C THR A 46 1.30 14.25 54.73
N VAL A 47 1.63 13.59 53.62
CA VAL A 47 1.14 13.95 52.29
C VAL A 47 0.00 13.00 51.95
N ASN A 48 -1.15 13.57 51.59
CA ASN A 48 -2.36 12.78 51.31
C ASN A 48 -2.17 11.84 50.12
N GLU A 49 -2.87 10.70 50.14
CA GLU A 49 -3.08 9.87 48.96
C GLU A 49 -3.99 10.61 47.95
N ALA A 50 -3.38 11.49 47.17
CA ALA A 50 -4.00 12.01 45.96
C ALA A 50 -4.07 10.88 44.94
N VAL A 51 -5.25 10.29 44.78
CA VAL A 51 -5.53 9.31 43.70
C VAL A 51 -5.13 9.96 42.38
N ALA A 52 -4.11 9.41 41.73
CA ALA A 52 -3.68 9.87 40.43
C ALA A 52 -4.83 9.63 39.44
N GLN A 53 -5.42 10.71 38.95
CA GLN A 53 -6.29 10.62 37.77
C GLN A 53 -5.45 10.11 36.61
N PRO A 54 -6.02 9.30 35.69
CA PRO A 54 -5.31 8.89 34.49
C PRO A 54 -4.81 10.14 33.76
N ALA A 55 -3.58 10.09 33.25
CA ALA A 55 -3.09 11.13 32.37
C ALA A 55 -4.05 11.26 31.18
N ILE A 56 -4.27 12.48 30.70
CA ILE A 56 -5.01 12.68 29.44
C ILE A 56 -4.14 12.07 28.35
N ASP A 57 -4.57 10.91 27.82
CA ASP A 57 -3.78 10.10 26.92
C ASP A 57 -3.31 10.92 25.71
N SER A 58 -2.02 10.85 25.41
CA SER A 58 -1.48 11.42 24.17
C SER A 58 -2.13 10.72 22.98
N PRO A 59 -2.72 11.46 22.02
CA PRO A 59 -3.44 10.85 20.91
C PRO A 59 -2.51 9.93 20.13
N SER A 60 -3.00 8.72 19.80
CA SER A 60 -2.20 7.69 19.13
C SER A 60 -1.67 8.16 17.77
N LEU A 61 -0.70 7.43 17.21
CA LEU A 61 -0.15 7.75 15.90
C LEU A 61 -1.25 7.79 14.82
N GLY A 62 -2.27 6.94 14.94
CA GLY A 62 -3.48 7.00 14.11
C GLY A 62 -4.25 8.32 14.25
N HIS A 63 -4.63 8.71 15.46
CA HIS A 63 -5.37 9.95 15.72
C HIS A 63 -4.60 11.21 15.30
N SER A 64 -3.29 11.25 15.55
CA SER A 64 -2.44 12.39 15.20
C SER A 64 -2.11 12.49 13.72
N THR A 65 -2.12 11.37 12.97
CA THR A 65 -1.83 11.38 11.52
C THR A 65 -3.06 11.40 10.62
N ARG A 66 -4.21 10.83 11.01
CA ARG A 66 -5.44 10.78 10.18
C ARG A 66 -5.89 12.13 9.60
N PRO A 67 -5.83 13.27 10.35
CA PRO A 67 -6.18 14.59 9.79
C PRO A 67 -5.30 15.06 8.62
N HIS A 68 -4.10 14.48 8.46
CA HIS A 68 -3.24 14.79 7.31
C HIS A 68 -3.79 14.22 5.99
N PHE A 69 -4.71 13.25 6.03
CA PHE A 69 -5.25 12.52 4.87
C PHE A 69 -6.66 13.02 4.52
N PRO A 70 -6.85 13.88 3.49
CA PRO A 70 -8.13 14.56 3.27
C PRO A 70 -9.32 13.61 3.03
N ILE A 71 -9.08 12.43 2.44
CA ILE A 71 -10.10 11.40 2.20
C ILE A 71 -10.60 10.71 3.48
N LEU A 72 -9.78 10.68 4.54
CA LEU A 72 -10.16 10.09 5.85
C LEU A 72 -10.77 11.13 6.81
N HIS A 73 -10.64 12.41 6.47
CA HIS A 73 -11.03 13.58 7.28
C HIS A 73 -11.85 14.58 6.43
N GLN A 74 -12.60 14.07 5.46
CA GLN A 74 -13.46 14.89 4.62
C GLN A 74 -14.71 15.24 5.41
N ALA A 75 -14.80 16.48 5.91
CA ALA A 75 -16.07 17.06 6.30
C ALA A 75 -17.03 16.93 5.10
N SER A 76 -18.19 16.31 5.30
CA SER A 76 -19.18 16.11 4.24
C SER A 76 -19.61 17.47 3.70
N GLN A 77 -19.24 17.79 2.45
CA GLN A 77 -19.60 19.06 1.80
C GLN A 77 -21.12 19.25 1.62
N PHE A 78 -21.91 18.20 1.88
CA PHE A 78 -23.37 18.25 2.02
C PHE A 78 -23.87 18.96 3.29
N SER A 79 -23.09 19.02 4.36
CA SER A 79 -23.52 19.56 5.66
C SER A 79 -23.59 21.09 5.71
N VAL A 80 -23.12 21.79 4.67
CA VAL A 80 -23.08 23.28 4.60
C VAL A 80 -24.47 23.92 4.53
N LEU A 81 -25.54 23.12 4.39
CA LEU A 81 -26.94 23.61 4.41
C LEU A 81 -27.63 23.55 5.79
N PHE A 82 -27.03 22.94 6.82
CA PHE A 82 -27.61 22.88 8.16
C PHE A 82 -26.57 23.21 9.23
N GLN A 83 -26.73 24.38 9.87
CA GLN A 83 -25.88 24.84 10.98
C GLN A 83 -26.09 23.94 12.20
N THR A 84 -25.23 22.95 12.36
CA THR A 84 -25.10 22.10 13.55
C THR A 84 -23.63 21.90 13.84
N ASP A 85 -23.25 22.01 15.12
CA ASP A 85 -21.84 21.93 15.55
C ASP A 85 -21.33 20.48 15.51
N VAL A 86 -20.88 20.05 14.33
CA VAL A 86 -20.18 18.76 14.15
C VAL A 86 -18.70 18.97 14.49
N THR A 87 -18.31 18.64 15.72
CA THR A 87 -16.96 18.89 16.25
C THR A 87 -15.86 17.98 15.69
N GLU A 88 -16.21 16.89 14.98
CA GLU A 88 -15.24 16.04 14.27
C GLU A 88 -15.66 15.78 12.82
N ALA A 89 -14.83 16.21 11.87
CA ALA A 89 -15.06 16.07 10.44
C ALA A 89 -14.71 14.65 9.95
N THR A 90 -15.69 13.73 9.95
CA THR A 90 -15.51 12.37 9.43
C THR A 90 -16.13 12.19 8.04
N CYS A 91 -15.46 11.40 7.20
CA CYS A 91 -15.97 11.04 5.88
C CYS A 91 -17.04 9.94 6.02
N GLU A 92 -18.22 10.17 5.45
CA GLU A 92 -19.32 9.19 5.42
C GLU A 92 -19.35 8.44 4.09
N VAL A 93 -19.50 7.12 4.15
CA VAL A 93 -19.75 6.23 3.01
C VAL A 93 -20.98 5.38 3.33
N ASN A 94 -21.95 5.34 2.41
CA ASN A 94 -23.23 4.65 2.58
C ASN A 94 -24.08 5.08 3.81
N GLY A 95 -23.72 6.20 4.47
CA GLY A 95 -24.35 6.68 5.70
C GLY A 95 -23.63 6.27 6.99
N SER A 96 -22.48 5.61 6.88
CA SER A 96 -21.63 5.16 7.99
C SER A 96 -20.23 5.79 7.90
N LYS A 97 -19.53 5.92 9.04
CA LYS A 97 -18.17 6.48 9.11
C LYS A 97 -17.19 5.58 8.35
N LEU A 98 -16.42 6.15 7.41
CA LEU A 98 -15.43 5.40 6.63
C LEU A 98 -14.34 4.79 7.52
N VAL A 99 -14.27 3.46 7.53
CA VAL A 99 -13.19 2.69 8.16
C VAL A 99 -12.42 1.96 7.06
N TYR A 100 -11.21 2.45 6.76
CA TYR A 100 -10.45 2.05 5.58
C TYR A 100 -9.39 0.99 5.90
N LEU A 101 -9.56 -0.23 5.36
CA LEU A 101 -8.78 -1.43 5.72
C LEU A 101 -8.25 -2.24 4.51
N ASP A 102 -8.14 -1.65 3.31
CA ASP A 102 -7.47 -2.29 2.14
C ASP A 102 -6.08 -1.69 1.85
N ASN A 103 -5.40 -1.18 2.87
CA ASN A 103 -4.07 -0.56 2.77
C ASN A 103 -3.02 -1.49 2.13
N ALA A 104 -3.13 -2.82 2.32
CA ALA A 104 -2.27 -3.81 1.68
C ALA A 104 -2.70 -4.19 0.24
N ALA A 105 -3.72 -3.56 -0.32
CA ALA A 105 -3.83 -3.39 -1.77
C ALA A 105 -3.39 -1.99 -2.19
N THR A 106 -3.74 -0.97 -1.39
CA THR A 106 -3.72 0.43 -1.84
C THR A 106 -3.89 1.42 -0.63
N SER A 107 -2.90 2.27 -0.32
CA SER A 107 -2.86 3.26 0.79
C SER A 107 -3.07 4.75 0.44
N GLN A 108 -3.65 5.52 1.37
CA GLN A 108 -4.10 6.90 1.21
C GLN A 108 -2.97 7.96 1.12
N LYS A 109 -3.31 9.18 0.63
CA LYS A 109 -2.36 10.29 0.41
C LYS A 109 -2.42 11.34 1.55
N PRO A 110 -1.29 11.73 2.18
CA PRO A 110 -1.25 12.87 3.07
C PRO A 110 -1.15 14.17 2.25
N THR A 111 -1.63 15.27 2.83
CA THR A 111 -1.74 16.60 2.19
C THR A 111 -0.40 17.12 1.66
N ASN A 112 0.73 16.76 2.30
CA ASN A 112 2.06 17.18 1.87
C ASN A 112 2.42 16.61 0.48
N VAL A 113 2.05 15.37 0.18
CA VAL A 113 2.28 14.72 -1.12
C VAL A 113 1.41 15.36 -2.20
N LEU A 114 0.14 15.62 -1.89
CA LEU A 114 -0.79 16.29 -2.81
C LEU A 114 -0.29 17.69 -3.17
N LYS A 115 0.16 18.46 -2.18
CA LYS A 115 0.76 19.80 -2.39
C LYS A 115 2.07 19.74 -3.16
N ALA A 116 2.93 18.73 -2.94
CA ALA A 116 4.16 18.58 -3.71
C ALA A 116 3.88 18.39 -5.21
N LEU A 117 2.90 17.53 -5.55
CA LEU A 117 2.48 17.29 -6.93
C LEU A 117 1.83 18.53 -7.55
N GLN A 118 0.97 19.23 -6.81
CA GLN A 118 0.36 20.50 -7.24
C GLN A 118 1.42 21.59 -7.50
N ASN A 119 2.33 21.81 -6.54
CA ASN A 119 3.41 22.79 -6.64
C ASN A 119 4.34 22.53 -7.83
N TYR A 120 4.56 21.26 -8.19
CA TYR A 120 5.28 20.89 -9.40
C TYR A 120 4.52 21.37 -10.65
N TYR A 121 3.27 20.95 -10.85
CA TYR A 121 2.51 21.27 -12.07
C TYR A 121 2.18 22.76 -12.22
N GLU A 122 1.85 23.45 -11.12
CA GLU A 122 1.53 24.89 -11.15
C GLU A 122 2.78 25.79 -11.18
N GLY A 123 3.89 25.35 -10.58
CA GLY A 123 5.04 26.20 -10.32
C GLY A 123 6.25 26.00 -11.25
N TYR A 124 6.55 24.77 -11.67
CA TYR A 124 7.84 24.49 -12.34
C TYR A 124 7.89 23.26 -13.25
N ASN A 125 6.75 22.69 -13.66
CA ASN A 125 6.71 21.55 -14.58
C ASN A 125 7.43 21.84 -15.90
N SER A 126 8.41 21.00 -16.22
CA SER A 126 9.10 20.96 -17.51
C SER A 126 9.77 19.59 -17.68
N ASN A 127 10.24 19.29 -18.90
CA ASN A 127 11.03 18.06 -19.10
C ASN A 127 12.40 18.18 -18.41
N VAL A 128 13.03 17.05 -18.10
CA VAL A 128 14.27 16.97 -17.30
C VAL A 128 15.52 16.76 -18.15
N HIS A 129 16.68 16.87 -17.50
CA HIS A 129 18.04 16.61 -18.00
C HIS A 129 18.54 17.55 -19.12
N ARG A 130 17.87 17.60 -20.29
CA ARG A 130 18.43 18.21 -21.51
C ARG A 130 18.05 19.68 -21.74
N GLY A 131 17.05 20.23 -21.03
CA GLY A 131 16.62 21.62 -21.20
C GLY A 131 17.43 22.61 -20.36
N ILE A 132 18.06 23.59 -21.00
CA ILE A 132 18.99 24.55 -20.36
C ILE A 132 18.27 25.59 -19.48
N HIS A 133 17.02 25.92 -19.77
CA HIS A 133 16.28 27.00 -19.09
C HIS A 133 15.90 26.66 -17.64
N PHE A 134 15.77 27.70 -16.80
CA PHE A 134 15.59 27.62 -15.34
C PHE A 134 14.57 26.56 -14.85
N LEU A 135 13.38 26.49 -15.45
CA LEU A 135 12.36 25.52 -15.04
C LEU A 135 12.78 24.05 -15.28
N SER A 136 13.56 23.77 -16.32
CA SER A 136 14.01 22.41 -16.68
C SER A 136 15.26 22.01 -15.89
N SER A 137 16.35 22.75 -16.07
CA SER A 137 17.65 22.43 -15.45
C SER A 137 17.61 22.66 -13.95
N ALA A 138 17.56 23.93 -13.55
CA ALA A 138 17.72 24.40 -12.17
C ALA A 138 16.47 24.22 -11.28
N LYS A 139 15.47 23.43 -11.71
CA LYS A 139 14.34 23.10 -10.83
C LYS A 139 13.70 21.73 -11.09
N ALA A 140 13.13 21.45 -12.27
CA ALA A 140 12.50 20.15 -12.52
C ALA A 140 13.51 19.00 -12.38
N THR A 141 14.70 19.14 -12.98
CA THR A 141 15.76 18.10 -12.90
C THR A 141 16.34 17.99 -11.50
N ASP A 142 16.60 19.10 -10.82
CA ASP A 142 17.15 19.11 -9.46
C ASP A 142 16.21 18.43 -8.44
N GLU A 143 14.90 18.68 -8.53
CA GLU A 143 13.89 18.07 -7.64
C GLU A 143 13.63 16.59 -8.01
N TYR A 144 13.67 16.22 -9.30
CA TYR A 144 13.58 14.83 -9.76
C TYR A 144 14.75 13.98 -9.23
N GLU A 145 15.98 14.46 -9.38
CA GLU A 145 17.16 13.79 -8.83
C GLU A 145 17.24 13.92 -7.30
N SER A 146 16.60 14.93 -6.69
CA SER A 146 16.39 15.01 -5.24
C SER A 146 15.50 13.87 -4.76
N ALA A 147 14.41 13.55 -5.48
CA ALA A 147 13.59 12.39 -5.18
C ALA A 147 14.38 11.07 -5.31
N ARG A 148 15.25 10.92 -6.32
CA ARG A 148 16.13 9.75 -6.45
C ARG A 148 17.05 9.58 -5.24
N ARG A 149 17.69 10.67 -4.79
CA ARG A 149 18.53 10.70 -3.58
C ARG A 149 17.73 10.37 -2.30
N LYS A 150 16.48 10.83 -2.20
CA LYS A 150 15.57 10.48 -1.10
C LYS A 150 15.24 8.99 -1.07
N VAL A 151 14.89 8.38 -2.22
CA VAL A 151 14.67 6.92 -2.34
C VAL A 151 15.91 6.15 -1.92
N ALA A 152 17.09 6.55 -2.40
CA ALA A 152 18.36 5.91 -2.04
C ALA A 152 18.62 5.97 -0.53
N SER A 153 18.49 7.16 0.07
CA SER A 153 18.66 7.34 1.53
C SER A 153 17.65 6.55 2.35
N PHE A 154 16.40 6.45 1.90
CA PHE A 154 15.30 5.80 2.63
C PHE A 154 15.45 4.28 2.73
N ILE A 155 16.12 3.64 1.77
CA ILE A 155 16.44 2.21 1.80
C ILE A 155 17.91 1.91 2.14
N ASN A 156 18.68 2.95 2.53
CA ASN A 156 20.13 2.92 2.73
C ASN A 156 20.93 2.32 1.55
N ALA A 157 20.62 2.71 0.31
CA ALA A 157 21.44 2.42 -0.86
C ALA A 157 22.76 3.21 -0.83
N SER A 158 23.82 2.69 -1.46
CA SER A 158 25.17 3.28 -1.39
C SER A 158 25.38 4.45 -2.36
N ASP A 159 24.71 4.43 -3.50
CA ASP A 159 24.69 5.49 -4.49
C ASP A 159 23.27 5.67 -5.04
N SER A 160 22.82 6.91 -5.23
CA SER A 160 21.55 7.20 -5.91
C SER A 160 21.43 6.62 -7.32
N ARG A 161 22.56 6.31 -8.00
CA ARG A 161 22.58 5.62 -9.30
C ARG A 161 22.16 4.15 -9.22
N GLU A 162 22.10 3.57 -8.03
CA GLU A 162 21.52 2.24 -7.79
C GLU A 162 19.98 2.24 -7.85
N ILE A 163 19.34 3.41 -7.92
CA ILE A 163 17.89 3.58 -7.98
C ILE A 163 17.45 3.91 -9.41
N VAL A 164 16.75 2.96 -10.04
CA VAL A 164 16.06 3.13 -11.31
C VAL A 164 14.55 3.31 -11.06
N PHE A 165 13.99 4.39 -11.58
CA PHE A 165 12.54 4.61 -11.56
C PHE A 165 11.83 3.76 -12.61
N THR A 166 10.64 3.29 -12.23
CA THR A 166 9.73 2.49 -13.07
C THR A 166 8.29 2.92 -12.78
N LYS A 167 7.33 2.45 -13.57
CA LYS A 167 5.90 2.65 -13.30
C LYS A 167 5.46 2.03 -11.99
N ASN A 168 5.98 0.85 -11.65
CA ASN A 168 5.73 0.12 -10.39
C ASN A 168 6.72 -1.05 -10.24
N ALA A 169 6.72 -1.70 -9.07
CA ALA A 169 7.53 -2.89 -8.81
C ALA A 169 7.30 -4.06 -9.78
N SER A 170 6.15 -4.15 -10.45
CA SER A 170 5.93 -5.21 -11.45
C SER A 170 6.77 -4.95 -12.70
N GLU A 171 6.91 -3.69 -13.12
CA GLU A 171 7.85 -3.30 -14.16
C GLU A 171 9.30 -3.45 -13.68
N ALA A 172 9.62 -3.11 -12.43
CA ALA A 172 10.95 -3.35 -11.85
C ALA A 172 11.37 -4.83 -11.88
N ILE A 173 10.46 -5.76 -11.55
CA ILE A 173 10.73 -7.22 -11.67
C ILE A 173 10.88 -7.61 -13.14
N ASN A 174 10.06 -7.08 -14.05
CA ASN A 174 10.20 -7.35 -15.49
C ASN A 174 11.53 -6.81 -16.05
N LEU A 175 12.02 -5.65 -15.59
CA LEU A 175 13.32 -5.10 -15.96
C LEU A 175 14.42 -6.11 -15.62
N VAL A 176 14.48 -6.61 -14.38
CA VAL A 176 15.48 -7.62 -13.99
C VAL A 176 15.27 -8.94 -14.75
N ALA A 177 14.04 -9.41 -14.91
CA ALA A 177 13.74 -10.65 -15.65
C ALA A 177 14.17 -10.59 -17.13
N TYR A 178 13.89 -9.49 -17.83
CA TYR A 178 14.24 -9.31 -19.24
C TYR A 178 15.70 -8.93 -19.46
N SER A 179 16.24 -7.97 -18.70
CA SER A 179 17.62 -7.49 -18.86
C SER A 179 18.64 -8.46 -18.27
N TRP A 180 18.53 -8.76 -16.96
CA TRP A 180 19.46 -9.65 -16.28
C TRP A 180 19.14 -11.12 -16.60
N GLY A 181 17.88 -11.53 -16.47
CA GLY A 181 17.45 -12.93 -16.58
C GLY A 181 17.76 -13.55 -17.94
N LEU A 182 17.28 -12.96 -19.03
CA LEU A 182 17.53 -13.48 -20.40
C LEU A 182 19.01 -13.49 -20.78
N SER A 183 19.81 -12.56 -20.24
CA SER A 183 21.25 -12.49 -20.50
C SER A 183 22.04 -13.54 -19.72
N ASN A 184 21.73 -13.71 -18.43
CA ASN A 184 22.55 -14.51 -17.51
C ASN A 184 22.11 -15.98 -17.44
N LEU A 185 20.81 -16.27 -17.42
CA LEU A 185 20.29 -17.63 -17.28
C LEU A 185 20.50 -18.48 -18.54
N LYS A 186 20.66 -19.79 -18.33
CA LYS A 186 20.88 -20.82 -19.36
C LYS A 186 19.90 -21.98 -19.14
N PRO A 187 19.78 -22.93 -20.08
CA PRO A 187 19.00 -24.15 -19.84
C PRO A 187 19.50 -24.87 -18.59
N GLU A 188 18.57 -25.50 -17.85
CA GLU A 188 18.85 -26.25 -16.61
C GLU A 188 19.31 -25.44 -15.37
N ASP A 189 19.46 -24.11 -15.49
CA ASP A 189 19.66 -23.21 -14.33
C ASP A 189 18.39 -23.12 -13.47
N GLU A 190 18.55 -22.91 -12.16
CA GLU A 190 17.45 -22.94 -11.18
C GLU A 190 17.11 -21.53 -10.66
N ILE A 191 15.82 -21.21 -10.65
CA ILE A 191 15.21 -20.00 -10.06
C ILE A 191 14.39 -20.45 -8.86
N ILE A 192 14.65 -19.92 -7.66
CA ILE A 192 13.89 -20.29 -6.44
C ILE A 192 12.88 -19.20 -6.08
N LEU A 193 11.64 -19.61 -5.81
CA LEU A 193 10.52 -18.78 -5.33
C LEU A 193 9.81 -19.48 -4.15
N THR A 194 8.85 -18.83 -3.49
CA THR A 194 7.91 -19.50 -2.57
C THR A 194 6.54 -19.72 -3.22
N VAL A 195 5.70 -20.61 -2.68
CA VAL A 195 4.29 -20.72 -3.07
C VAL A 195 3.45 -19.48 -2.71
N ALA A 196 3.99 -18.60 -1.86
CA ALA A 196 3.35 -17.39 -1.36
C ALA A 196 3.69 -16.12 -2.15
N GLU A 197 4.43 -16.22 -3.26
CA GLU A 197 4.78 -15.06 -4.09
C GLU A 197 3.58 -14.38 -4.74
N HIS A 198 3.70 -13.07 -4.90
CA HIS A 198 2.78 -12.24 -5.69
C HIS A 198 2.92 -12.57 -7.18
N HIS A 199 1.83 -12.45 -7.95
CA HIS A 199 1.80 -12.75 -9.40
C HIS A 199 2.90 -12.02 -10.18
N SER A 200 3.21 -10.77 -9.82
CA SER A 200 4.31 -10.01 -10.44
C SER A 200 5.71 -10.57 -10.17
N ALA A 201 5.89 -11.35 -9.11
CA ALA A 201 7.13 -12.06 -8.78
C ALA A 201 7.17 -13.49 -9.37
N ILE A 202 6.05 -14.01 -9.89
CA ILE A 202 5.99 -15.34 -10.52
C ILE A 202 6.04 -15.24 -12.05
N VAL A 203 5.12 -14.48 -12.66
CA VAL A 203 4.87 -14.50 -14.11
C VAL A 203 6.09 -14.07 -14.96
N PRO A 204 6.88 -13.03 -14.59
CA PRO A 204 8.06 -12.66 -15.37
C PRO A 204 9.10 -13.78 -15.42
N TRP A 205 9.24 -14.56 -14.36
CA TRP A 205 10.19 -15.67 -14.29
C TRP A 205 9.68 -16.93 -14.99
N GLN A 206 8.35 -17.14 -15.07
CA GLN A 206 7.76 -18.11 -16.00
C GLN A 206 8.10 -17.76 -17.46
N LEU A 207 7.86 -16.50 -17.87
CA LEU A 207 8.15 -16.01 -19.22
C LEU A 207 9.65 -16.01 -19.57
N VAL A 208 10.55 -16.01 -18.57
CA VAL A 208 12.00 -16.19 -18.76
C VAL A 208 12.34 -17.67 -18.86
N ALA A 209 11.84 -18.51 -17.94
CA ALA A 209 12.03 -19.96 -17.95
C ALA A 209 11.61 -20.59 -19.28
N GLU A 210 10.45 -20.21 -19.82
CA GLU A 210 9.93 -20.63 -21.13
C GLU A 210 10.86 -20.28 -22.30
N LYS A 211 11.63 -19.18 -22.19
CA LYS A 211 12.53 -18.70 -23.26
C LYS A 211 13.94 -19.26 -23.17
N VAL A 212 14.46 -19.49 -21.96
CA VAL A 212 15.87 -19.89 -21.73
C VAL A 212 16.04 -21.33 -21.30
N GLY A 213 14.97 -22.04 -20.95
CA GLY A 213 15.01 -23.41 -20.43
C GLY A 213 15.41 -23.51 -18.95
N ALA A 214 15.29 -22.43 -18.18
CA ALA A 214 15.51 -22.44 -16.73
C ALA A 214 14.35 -23.12 -15.98
N VAL A 215 14.63 -23.63 -14.78
CA VAL A 215 13.69 -24.41 -13.96
C VAL A 215 13.26 -23.61 -12.74
N LEU A 216 11.96 -23.41 -12.57
CA LEU A 216 11.39 -22.81 -11.36
C LEU A 216 11.31 -23.85 -10.23
N LYS A 217 11.78 -23.49 -9.04
CA LYS A 217 11.63 -24.24 -7.79
C LYS A 217 10.75 -23.43 -6.84
N PHE A 218 9.76 -24.06 -6.24
CA PHE A 218 8.86 -23.42 -5.29
C PHE A 218 9.05 -24.01 -3.89
N VAL A 219 9.14 -23.14 -2.89
CA VAL A 219 9.16 -23.49 -1.47
C VAL A 219 7.73 -23.51 -0.94
N ASP A 220 7.28 -24.67 -0.49
CA ASP A 220 6.00 -24.88 0.19
C ASP A 220 5.96 -24.22 1.57
N LEU A 221 4.76 -24.10 2.14
CA LEU A 221 4.61 -23.66 3.53
C LEU A 221 4.96 -24.78 4.54
N ASN A 222 5.31 -24.37 5.75
CA ASN A 222 5.40 -25.21 6.93
C ASN A 222 4.03 -25.31 7.65
N GLN A 223 3.99 -25.91 8.85
CA GLN A 223 2.75 -26.07 9.63
C GLN A 223 2.19 -24.76 10.18
N ASP A 224 3.04 -23.74 10.42
CA ASP A 224 2.65 -22.41 10.90
C ASP A 224 2.13 -21.50 9.77
N GLY A 225 2.09 -22.00 8.53
CA GLY A 225 1.62 -21.24 7.38
C GLY A 225 2.62 -20.19 6.87
N ILE A 226 3.92 -20.38 7.12
CA ILE A 226 5.01 -19.58 6.52
C ILE A 226 5.84 -20.42 5.54
N PRO A 227 6.51 -19.83 4.53
CA PRO A 227 7.44 -20.56 3.67
C PRO A 227 8.51 -21.31 4.48
N ASP A 228 8.74 -22.57 4.15
CA ASP A 228 9.64 -23.44 4.91
C ASP A 228 11.11 -23.06 4.68
N ILE A 229 11.68 -22.33 5.65
CA ILE A 229 13.07 -21.82 5.61
C ILE A 229 14.10 -22.96 5.56
N GLY A 230 13.78 -24.14 6.13
CA GLY A 230 14.63 -25.32 6.04
C GLY A 230 14.70 -25.85 4.60
N LYS A 231 13.54 -26.09 3.99
CA LYS A 231 13.46 -26.50 2.57
C LYS A 231 14.03 -25.45 1.62
N LEU A 232 13.83 -24.16 1.90
CA LEU A 232 14.45 -23.06 1.13
C LEU A 232 15.98 -23.18 1.15
N LYS A 233 16.58 -23.45 2.32
CA LYS A 233 18.02 -23.64 2.45
C LYS A 233 18.51 -24.89 1.70
N ASP A 234 17.78 -26.00 1.79
CA ASP A 234 18.14 -27.27 1.14
C ASP A 234 18.00 -27.25 -0.40
N LEU A 235 17.29 -26.26 -0.97
CA LEU A 235 17.17 -26.07 -2.42
C LEU A 235 18.35 -25.30 -3.06
N PHE A 236 19.25 -24.69 -2.27
CA PHE A 236 20.41 -23.98 -2.83
C PHE A 236 21.42 -24.96 -3.45
N SER A 237 21.68 -24.79 -4.73
CA SER A 237 22.54 -25.64 -5.53
C SER A 237 23.46 -24.80 -6.42
N ARG A 238 24.48 -25.42 -7.05
CA ARG A 238 25.32 -24.73 -8.05
C ARG A 238 24.56 -24.37 -9.35
N LYS A 239 23.37 -24.93 -9.57
CA LYS A 239 22.45 -24.51 -10.64
C LYS A 239 21.62 -23.30 -10.23
N THR A 240 21.41 -23.03 -8.94
CA THR A 240 20.70 -21.83 -8.48
C THR A 240 21.41 -20.58 -9.00
N LYS A 241 20.70 -19.73 -9.75
CA LYS A 241 21.25 -18.46 -10.28
C LYS A 241 20.55 -17.23 -9.71
N ILE A 242 19.27 -17.33 -9.39
CA ILE A 242 18.55 -16.26 -8.70
C ILE A 242 17.46 -16.81 -7.77
N VAL A 243 17.26 -16.13 -6.65
CA VAL A 243 16.17 -16.33 -5.71
C VAL A 243 15.29 -15.09 -5.73
N VAL A 244 13.98 -15.31 -5.82
CA VAL A 244 12.96 -14.28 -6.04
C VAL A 244 11.89 -14.45 -4.98
N VAL A 245 11.94 -13.64 -3.93
CA VAL A 245 11.09 -13.81 -2.74
C VAL A 245 10.61 -12.48 -2.17
N HIS A 246 9.41 -12.48 -1.62
CA HIS A 246 8.88 -11.37 -0.84
C HIS A 246 9.67 -11.15 0.46
N HIS A 247 9.90 -9.89 0.83
CA HIS A 247 10.36 -9.58 2.19
C HIS A 247 9.24 -9.86 3.21
N VAL A 248 8.00 -9.53 2.82
CA VAL A 248 6.80 -9.64 3.66
C VAL A 248 5.61 -10.07 2.78
N SER A 249 4.86 -11.10 3.17
CA SER A 249 3.76 -11.62 2.36
C SER A 249 2.54 -10.67 2.38
N ASN A 250 1.93 -10.43 1.21
CA ASN A 250 0.72 -9.60 1.08
C ASN A 250 -0.59 -10.30 1.49
N VAL A 251 -0.51 -11.58 1.87
CA VAL A 251 -1.62 -12.44 2.32
C VAL A 251 -1.32 -13.04 3.70
N LEU A 252 -0.16 -13.69 3.85
CA LEU A 252 0.22 -14.35 5.11
C LEU A 252 0.71 -13.36 6.17
N ALA A 253 1.07 -12.14 5.78
CA ALA A 253 1.70 -11.11 6.60
C ALA A 253 3.07 -11.49 7.23
N SER A 254 3.57 -12.69 6.96
CA SER A 254 4.85 -13.21 7.43
C SER A 254 6.04 -12.49 6.82
N VAL A 255 7.08 -12.25 7.62
CA VAL A 255 8.39 -11.72 7.20
C VAL A 255 9.35 -12.86 6.88
N LEU A 256 10.17 -12.75 5.83
CA LEU A 256 11.24 -13.71 5.53
C LEU A 256 12.61 -13.21 6.02
N PRO A 257 13.53 -14.11 6.43
CA PRO A 257 14.89 -13.77 6.87
C PRO A 257 15.80 -13.44 5.67
N ILE A 258 15.52 -12.33 5.00
CA ILE A 258 16.16 -11.92 3.73
C ILE A 258 17.69 -11.90 3.81
N ARG A 259 18.28 -11.49 4.94
CA ARG A 259 19.73 -11.47 5.14
C ARG A 259 20.37 -12.86 5.08
N ASP A 260 19.72 -13.86 5.67
CA ASP A 260 20.23 -15.24 5.67
C ASP A 260 20.05 -15.88 4.28
N ILE A 261 18.92 -15.59 3.63
CA ILE A 261 18.65 -15.99 2.24
C ILE A 261 19.68 -15.38 1.27
N ALA A 262 20.07 -14.11 1.47
CA ALA A 262 21.13 -13.45 0.72
C ALA A 262 22.49 -14.11 0.93
N GLN A 263 22.83 -14.49 2.16
CA GLN A 263 24.07 -15.23 2.44
C GLN A 263 24.08 -16.58 1.71
N TRP A 264 23.04 -17.41 1.85
CA TRP A 264 22.99 -18.74 1.21
C TRP A 264 22.98 -18.66 -0.32
N ALA A 265 22.37 -17.62 -0.88
CA ALA A 265 22.45 -17.35 -2.32
C ALA A 265 23.88 -16.99 -2.76
N HIS A 266 24.53 -16.09 -2.04
CA HIS A 266 25.90 -15.65 -2.38
C HIS A 266 26.92 -16.78 -2.19
N ASP A 267 26.73 -17.67 -1.21
CA ASP A 267 27.55 -18.85 -0.97
C ASP A 267 27.58 -19.82 -2.17
N VAL A 268 26.51 -19.88 -2.98
CA VAL A 268 26.45 -20.66 -4.24
C VAL A 268 26.68 -19.83 -5.51
N GLY A 269 26.89 -18.51 -5.38
CA GLY A 269 27.05 -17.57 -6.49
C GLY A 269 25.73 -17.15 -7.17
N ALA A 270 24.59 -17.42 -6.55
CA ALA A 270 23.29 -16.93 -6.99
C ALA A 270 23.07 -15.45 -6.62
N LYS A 271 22.00 -14.87 -7.18
CA LYS A 271 21.53 -13.52 -6.91
C LYS A 271 20.23 -13.51 -6.11
N VAL A 272 19.91 -12.41 -5.43
CA VAL A 272 18.62 -12.26 -4.74
C VAL A 272 17.87 -11.01 -5.21
N LEU A 273 16.65 -11.23 -5.71
CA LEU A 273 15.65 -10.18 -5.90
C LEU A 273 14.62 -10.27 -4.78
N VAL A 274 14.38 -9.13 -4.11
CA VAL A 274 13.41 -9.03 -3.02
C VAL A 274 12.20 -8.20 -3.45
N ASP A 275 11.00 -8.78 -3.40
CA ASP A 275 9.75 -7.99 -3.43
C ASP A 275 9.52 -7.37 -2.05
N ALA A 276 9.92 -6.11 -1.92
CA ALA A 276 9.85 -5.34 -0.71
C ALA A 276 8.61 -4.44 -0.63
N CYS A 277 7.60 -4.66 -1.50
CA CYS A 277 6.38 -3.86 -1.54
C CYS A 277 5.54 -3.92 -0.26
N GLN A 278 5.81 -4.83 0.67
CA GLN A 278 5.16 -4.92 1.99
C GLN A 278 6.12 -4.60 3.16
N SER A 279 7.39 -4.32 2.91
CA SER A 279 8.34 -3.91 3.97
C SER A 279 8.66 -2.42 3.92
N VAL A 280 9.01 -1.89 2.75
CA VAL A 280 9.42 -0.48 2.55
C VAL A 280 8.43 0.56 3.14
N PRO A 281 7.09 0.36 3.17
CA PRO A 281 6.16 1.30 3.80
C PRO A 281 5.93 1.07 5.30
N HIS A 282 6.35 -0.08 5.85
CA HIS A 282 5.87 -0.61 7.14
C HIS A 282 6.98 -0.96 8.14
N MET A 283 8.25 -0.88 7.72
CA MET A 283 9.45 -1.13 8.54
C MET A 283 10.67 -0.43 7.94
N VAL A 284 11.73 -0.30 8.73
CA VAL A 284 13.05 0.11 8.22
C VAL A 284 13.56 -0.95 7.24
N VAL A 285 14.07 -0.51 6.08
CA VAL A 285 14.71 -1.37 5.08
C VAL A 285 16.12 -0.83 4.81
N ASP A 286 17.11 -1.70 4.88
CA ASP A 286 18.53 -1.36 4.63
C ASP A 286 19.11 -2.39 3.66
N VAL A 287 19.28 -1.99 2.39
CA VAL A 287 19.78 -2.89 1.34
C VAL A 287 21.22 -3.33 1.55
N GLN A 288 22.02 -2.55 2.30
CA GLN A 288 23.42 -2.88 2.60
C GLN A 288 23.50 -3.96 3.68
N SER A 289 22.80 -3.84 4.82
CA SER A 289 22.83 -4.89 5.87
C SER A 289 21.99 -6.12 5.53
N LEU A 290 20.97 -6.00 4.68
CA LEU A 290 20.29 -7.14 4.05
C LEU A 290 21.14 -7.84 2.97
N ASN A 291 22.20 -7.17 2.48
CA ASN A 291 23.12 -7.69 1.46
C ASN A 291 22.42 -8.22 0.18
N VAL A 292 21.33 -7.56 -0.26
CA VAL A 292 20.56 -7.96 -1.46
C VAL A 292 21.23 -7.52 -2.76
N ASP A 293 20.92 -8.17 -3.88
CA ASP A 293 21.39 -7.77 -5.22
C ASP A 293 20.41 -6.82 -5.92
N PHE A 294 19.12 -7.13 -5.81
CA PHE A 294 18.01 -6.33 -6.31
C PHE A 294 16.90 -6.23 -5.25
N LEU A 295 16.24 -5.08 -5.17
CA LEU A 295 15.05 -4.88 -4.34
C LEU A 295 14.04 -4.02 -5.11
N VAL A 296 12.76 -4.40 -5.06
CA VAL A 296 11.70 -3.67 -5.75
C VAL A 296 10.65 -3.14 -4.79
N ALA A 297 10.16 -1.93 -5.05
CA ALA A 297 9.00 -1.38 -4.36
C ALA A 297 8.21 -0.43 -5.28
N SER A 298 6.93 -0.28 -5.00
CA SER A 298 6.10 0.73 -5.67
C SER A 298 5.81 1.90 -4.74
N SER A 299 5.80 3.14 -5.28
CA SER A 299 5.11 4.24 -4.61
C SER A 299 3.64 3.88 -4.43
N HIS A 300 3.06 3.22 -5.44
CA HIS A 300 1.68 2.74 -5.46
C HIS A 300 1.54 1.22 -5.54
N LYS A 301 0.93 0.63 -4.52
CA LYS A 301 0.48 -0.74 -4.54
C LYS A 301 -0.79 -0.85 -5.35
N VAL A 302 -0.91 -1.96 -6.07
CA VAL A 302 -2.11 -2.39 -6.81
C VAL A 302 -2.13 -3.91 -6.78
N GLY A 303 -3.18 -4.48 -6.17
CA GLY A 303 -3.86 -5.62 -6.77
C GLY A 303 -4.93 -5.09 -7.71
N LEU A 304 -5.10 -5.68 -8.89
CA LEU A 304 -5.68 -5.04 -10.08
C LEU A 304 -6.97 -4.20 -9.88
N LEU A 305 -7.12 -3.21 -10.77
CA LEU A 305 -8.14 -2.15 -10.86
C LEU A 305 -8.12 -1.06 -9.76
N THR A 306 -7.83 0.17 -10.22
CA THR A 306 -8.12 1.50 -9.63
C THR A 306 -7.60 1.86 -8.21
N CYS A 307 -6.81 2.95 -8.18
CA CYS A 307 -6.62 3.91 -7.08
C CYS A 307 -5.76 3.56 -5.85
N PHE A 308 -4.52 4.10 -5.86
CA PHE A 308 -3.73 4.68 -4.75
C PHE A 308 -3.52 3.95 -3.40
N CYS A 309 -2.34 3.60 -2.86
CA CYS A 309 -0.90 3.48 -3.25
C CYS A 309 -0.13 2.51 -2.27
N THR A 310 1.17 2.70 -1.94
CA THR A 310 1.90 2.01 -0.83
C THR A 310 2.57 3.01 0.11
N MET A 311 3.56 3.77 -0.39
CA MET A 311 4.42 4.63 0.43
C MET A 311 3.84 6.03 0.63
N CYS A 312 2.52 6.17 0.75
CA CYS A 312 1.79 7.44 0.75
C CYS A 312 1.95 8.34 -0.50
N GLY A 313 2.91 8.09 -1.39
CA GLY A 313 3.15 8.79 -2.66
C GLY A 313 2.06 8.58 -3.74
N PRO A 314 2.29 9.04 -4.98
CA PRO A 314 1.34 8.97 -6.09
C PRO A 314 1.41 7.65 -6.89
N THR A 315 0.41 7.43 -7.75
CA THR A 315 0.35 6.35 -8.75
C THR A 315 1.30 6.60 -9.93
N GLY A 316 1.59 5.56 -10.70
CA GLY A 316 2.41 5.68 -11.92
C GLY A 316 3.92 5.69 -11.69
N ILE A 317 4.39 5.59 -10.44
CA ILE A 317 5.81 5.46 -10.09
C ILE A 317 6.07 4.30 -9.10
N GLY A 318 7.29 3.78 -9.15
CA GLY A 318 7.94 2.79 -8.30
C GLY A 318 9.44 2.76 -8.60
N PHE A 319 10.20 1.87 -7.97
CA PHE A 319 11.64 1.78 -8.17
C PHE A 319 12.18 0.35 -8.12
N LEU A 320 13.28 0.17 -8.85
CA LEU A 320 14.25 -0.91 -8.69
C LEU A 320 15.47 -0.33 -7.97
N TYR A 321 15.83 -0.91 -6.83
CA TYR A 321 17.21 -0.90 -6.37
C TYR A 321 17.96 -2.06 -7.05
N GLY A 322 19.14 -1.80 -7.57
CA GLY A 322 20.08 -2.84 -7.99
C GLY A 322 21.52 -2.38 -7.77
N ARG A 323 22.39 -3.31 -7.36
CA ARG A 323 23.82 -2.99 -7.15
C ARG A 323 24.43 -2.36 -8.39
N ILE A 324 25.22 -1.30 -8.21
CA ILE A 324 25.78 -0.54 -9.34
C ILE A 324 26.54 -1.42 -10.34
N ASP A 325 27.30 -2.42 -9.87
CA ASP A 325 28.04 -3.37 -10.72
C ASP A 325 27.09 -4.24 -11.58
N LEU A 326 25.95 -4.66 -11.02
CA LEU A 326 24.96 -5.47 -11.71
C LEU A 326 24.20 -4.63 -12.74
N LEU A 327 23.74 -3.43 -12.36
CA LEU A 327 23.11 -2.50 -13.29
C LEU A 327 24.05 -2.12 -14.44
N SER A 328 25.35 -1.98 -14.17
CA SER A 328 26.37 -1.68 -15.19
C SER A 328 26.63 -2.87 -16.12
N SER A 329 26.50 -4.11 -15.61
CA SER A 329 26.56 -5.33 -16.43
C SER A 329 25.29 -5.61 -17.27
N MET A 330 24.18 -4.96 -16.91
CA MET A 330 22.86 -5.22 -17.49
C MET A 330 22.63 -4.44 -18.80
N PRO A 331 22.16 -5.10 -19.88
CA PRO A 331 21.78 -4.42 -21.12
C PRO A 331 20.46 -3.65 -20.95
N PRO A 332 20.15 -2.66 -21.82
CA PRO A 332 18.88 -1.93 -21.76
C PRO A 332 17.64 -2.83 -21.81
N PHE A 333 16.59 -2.45 -21.09
CA PHE A 333 15.28 -3.13 -21.11
C PHE A 333 14.31 -2.47 -22.10
N LEU A 334 14.13 -1.15 -21.99
CA LEU A 334 13.38 -0.32 -22.93
C LEU A 334 14.37 0.55 -23.73
N GLY A 335 14.09 0.74 -25.02
CA GLY A 335 14.88 1.61 -25.90
C GLY A 335 14.10 2.86 -26.32
N GLY A 336 14.74 4.02 -26.33
CA GLY A 336 14.10 5.28 -26.69
C GLY A 336 14.99 6.50 -26.48
N GLY A 337 14.37 7.67 -26.28
CA GLY A 337 15.08 8.87 -25.83
C GLY A 337 15.61 8.74 -24.40
N GLU A 338 16.42 9.72 -23.98
CA GLU A 338 17.11 9.82 -22.68
C GLU A 338 18.11 8.70 -22.32
N MET A 339 17.78 7.42 -22.56
CA MET A 339 18.62 6.27 -22.20
C MET A 339 19.84 6.01 -23.12
N ILE A 340 19.97 6.79 -24.20
CA ILE A 340 21.09 6.76 -25.14
C ILE A 340 22.20 7.75 -24.76
N SER A 341 23.43 7.44 -25.17
CA SER A 341 24.50 8.44 -25.34
C SER A 341 24.41 9.03 -26.74
N ASP A 342 24.62 8.19 -27.76
CA ASP A 342 24.65 8.58 -29.18
C ASP A 342 23.72 7.66 -30.01
N VAL A 343 23.18 8.19 -31.10
CA VAL A 343 22.30 7.46 -32.02
C VAL A 343 22.76 7.71 -33.44
N TYR A 344 23.01 6.62 -34.17
CA TYR A 344 23.37 6.60 -35.59
C TYR A 344 22.24 5.94 -36.39
N LEU A 345 22.41 5.82 -37.71
CA LEU A 345 21.40 5.20 -38.59
C LEU A 345 21.40 3.66 -38.55
N ASP A 346 22.48 3.07 -38.04
CA ASP A 346 22.77 1.63 -38.02
C ASP A 346 22.89 1.05 -36.60
N HIS A 347 23.26 1.86 -35.60
CA HIS A 347 23.41 1.46 -34.20
C HIS A 347 23.24 2.65 -33.23
N SER A 348 23.21 2.35 -31.93
CA SER A 348 23.21 3.36 -30.86
C SER A 348 24.14 2.95 -29.73
N THR A 349 24.65 3.92 -28.97
CA THR A 349 25.36 3.72 -27.70
C THR A 349 24.43 4.08 -26.53
N TYR A 350 24.60 3.41 -25.39
CA TYR A 350 23.71 3.56 -24.23
C TYR A 350 24.35 4.37 -23.12
N ALA A 351 23.54 5.06 -22.32
CA ALA A 351 23.98 5.71 -21.10
C ALA A 351 24.39 4.68 -20.02
N GLU A 352 25.01 5.16 -18.95
CA GLU A 352 25.21 4.38 -17.73
C GLU A 352 23.95 4.33 -16.84
N PRO A 353 23.88 3.42 -15.86
CA PRO A 353 22.82 3.43 -14.86
C PRO A 353 22.78 4.73 -14.05
N PRO A 354 21.59 5.22 -13.67
CA PRO A 354 20.28 4.59 -13.85
C PRO A 354 19.66 4.86 -15.23
N SER A 355 20.09 5.93 -15.92
CA SER A 355 19.48 6.45 -17.15
C SER A 355 19.38 5.42 -18.28
N ARG A 356 20.30 4.44 -18.36
CA ARG A 356 20.23 3.27 -19.27
C ARG A 356 18.85 2.58 -19.30
N PHE A 357 18.11 2.64 -18.20
CA PHE A 357 16.83 1.95 -18.02
C PHE A 357 15.61 2.89 -18.04
N GLU A 358 15.83 4.20 -18.06
CA GLU A 358 14.78 5.24 -17.98
C GLU A 358 14.51 5.82 -19.38
N ALA A 359 13.83 5.03 -20.21
CA ALA A 359 13.60 5.34 -21.62
C ALA A 359 12.44 6.34 -21.83
N GLY A 360 12.75 7.49 -22.43
CA GLY A 360 11.80 8.57 -22.72
C GLY A 360 11.56 9.53 -21.55
N THR A 361 10.55 10.40 -21.66
CA THR A 361 10.18 11.33 -20.58
C THR A 361 9.66 10.54 -19.35
N PRO A 362 10.29 10.65 -18.17
CA PRO A 362 9.85 9.93 -16.99
C PRO A 362 8.61 10.55 -16.34
N ALA A 363 8.05 9.86 -15.33
CA ALA A 363 6.96 10.36 -14.49
C ALA A 363 7.51 11.35 -13.43
N ILE A 364 7.88 12.56 -13.90
CA ILE A 364 8.65 13.56 -13.15
C ILE A 364 7.92 14.03 -11.89
N GLY A 365 6.67 14.46 -12.04
CA GLY A 365 5.85 14.94 -10.92
C GLY A 365 5.56 13.83 -9.91
N GLU A 366 5.38 12.60 -10.40
CA GLU A 366 5.13 11.41 -9.60
C GLU A 366 6.36 11.04 -8.76
N ALA A 367 7.56 11.10 -9.35
CA ALA A 367 8.81 10.89 -8.62
C ALA A 367 9.02 11.97 -7.53
N ILE A 368 8.78 13.25 -7.84
CA ILE A 368 8.82 14.34 -6.85
C ILE A 368 7.79 14.11 -5.72
N GLY A 369 6.58 13.65 -6.06
CA GLY A 369 5.56 13.25 -5.09
C GLY A 369 5.95 12.06 -4.22
N LEU A 370 6.69 11.07 -4.75
CA LEU A 370 7.29 9.98 -3.97
C LEU A 370 8.38 10.51 -3.03
N GLY A 371 9.23 11.44 -3.49
CA GLY A 371 10.21 12.12 -2.64
C GLY A 371 9.56 12.82 -1.43
N ALA A 372 8.48 13.59 -1.68
CA ALA A 372 7.71 14.24 -0.61
C ALA A 372 6.99 13.24 0.33
N ALA A 373 6.68 12.04 -0.15
CA ALA A 373 6.09 10.99 0.68
C ALA A 373 7.14 10.32 1.58
N ILE A 374 8.36 10.12 1.06
CA ILE A 374 9.53 9.68 1.83
C ILE A 374 9.88 10.70 2.91
N ASP A 375 9.87 12.00 2.61
CA ASP A 375 10.07 13.06 3.62
C ASP A 375 9.03 12.96 4.75
N TYR A 376 7.75 12.71 4.40
CA TYR A 376 6.66 12.57 5.35
C TYR A 376 6.80 11.33 6.26
N LEU A 377 7.10 10.16 5.67
CA LEU A 377 7.33 8.92 6.42
C LEU A 377 8.57 9.03 7.33
N SER A 378 9.65 9.61 6.81
CA SER A 378 10.89 9.85 7.57
C SER A 378 10.70 10.85 8.71
N GLY A 379 9.82 11.84 8.54
CA GLY A 379 9.46 12.82 9.57
C GLY A 379 8.63 12.26 10.73
N ILE A 380 7.91 11.15 10.53
CA ILE A 380 7.28 10.35 11.60
C ILE A 380 8.30 9.38 12.23
N GLY A 381 9.20 8.86 11.39
CA GLY A 381 10.18 7.83 11.76
C GLY A 381 9.64 6.43 11.47
N MET A 382 10.36 5.67 10.64
CA MET A 382 9.93 4.33 10.21
C MET A 382 9.87 3.31 11.36
N GLN A 383 10.66 3.48 12.43
CA GLN A 383 10.54 2.66 13.63
C GLN A 383 9.23 2.96 14.38
N THR A 384 8.87 4.25 14.54
CA THR A 384 7.61 4.68 15.15
C THR A 384 6.39 4.12 14.42
N ILE A 385 6.44 4.09 13.09
CA ILE A 385 5.42 3.47 12.22
C ILE A 385 5.37 1.95 12.46
N HIS A 386 6.53 1.30 12.46
CA HIS A 386 6.63 -0.15 12.63
C HIS A 386 6.10 -0.63 13.99
N ASP A 387 6.53 0.00 15.08
CA ASP A 387 6.16 -0.40 16.44
C ASP A 387 4.65 -0.25 16.67
N TYR A 388 4.06 0.83 16.15
CA TYR A 388 2.61 1.05 16.18
C TYR A 388 1.84 0.07 15.29
N GLU A 389 2.37 -0.30 14.12
CA GLU A 389 1.79 -1.34 13.27
C GLU A 389 1.89 -2.74 13.87
N VAL A 390 2.95 -3.05 14.61
CA VAL A 390 3.06 -4.31 15.36
C VAL A 390 2.01 -4.34 16.48
N GLU A 391 1.78 -3.23 17.19
CA GLU A 391 0.71 -3.13 18.19
C GLU A 391 -0.68 -3.32 17.56
N LEU A 392 -1.02 -2.54 16.52
CA LEU A 392 -2.32 -2.64 15.85
C LEU A 392 -2.52 -3.98 15.14
N GLY A 393 -1.47 -4.56 14.55
CA GLY A 393 -1.51 -5.86 13.88
C GLY A 393 -1.78 -7.01 14.84
N ARG A 394 -1.21 -6.96 16.06
CA ARG A 394 -1.53 -7.89 17.15
C ARG A 394 -2.96 -7.71 17.63
N TYR A 395 -3.38 -6.46 17.87
CA TYR A 395 -4.76 -6.16 18.27
C TYR A 395 -5.80 -6.65 17.24
N LEU A 396 -5.57 -6.42 15.94
CA LEU A 396 -6.40 -6.93 14.86
C LEU A 396 -6.48 -8.47 14.87
N TYR A 397 -5.37 -9.16 15.05
CA TYR A 397 -5.33 -10.62 15.09
C TYR A 397 -6.07 -11.18 16.32
N GLU A 398 -5.82 -10.63 17.50
CA GLU A 398 -6.43 -11.02 18.77
C GLU A 398 -7.96 -10.75 18.77
N ARG A 399 -8.40 -9.61 18.24
CA ARG A 399 -9.83 -9.28 18.13
C ARG A 399 -10.51 -10.10 17.02
N LEU A 400 -9.85 -10.39 15.90
CA LEU A 400 -10.37 -11.31 14.87
C LEU A 400 -10.60 -12.72 15.43
N LEU A 401 -9.69 -13.26 16.26
CA LEU A 401 -9.88 -14.56 16.91
C LEU A 401 -11.09 -14.64 17.86
N SER A 402 -11.71 -13.50 18.23
CA SER A 402 -12.96 -13.50 19.01
C SER A 402 -14.23 -13.69 18.16
N VAL A 403 -14.12 -13.67 16.82
CA VAL A 403 -15.23 -13.95 15.89
C VAL A 403 -15.39 -15.47 15.72
N PRO A 404 -16.61 -16.03 15.85
CA PRO A 404 -16.84 -17.46 15.71
C PRO A 404 -16.53 -17.96 14.29
N ASN A 405 -16.11 -19.23 14.20
CA ASN A 405 -15.87 -19.96 12.95
C ASN A 405 -14.88 -19.28 11.97
N ILE A 406 -14.00 -18.41 12.46
CA ILE A 406 -13.00 -17.72 11.66
C ILE A 406 -11.72 -18.54 11.48
N ARG A 407 -11.11 -18.46 10.29
CA ARG A 407 -9.78 -18.99 9.98
C ARG A 407 -8.91 -17.86 9.42
N ILE A 408 -7.93 -17.42 10.20
CA ILE A 408 -6.88 -16.48 9.77
C ILE A 408 -5.76 -17.26 9.04
N TYR A 409 -5.15 -16.65 8.01
CA TYR A 409 -4.03 -17.21 7.25
C TYR A 409 -2.69 -16.55 7.61
N GLY A 410 -1.61 -17.31 7.42
CA GLY A 410 -0.27 -16.98 7.94
C GLY A 410 -0.15 -17.26 9.44
N PRO A 411 1.00 -16.95 10.04
CA PRO A 411 1.33 -17.39 11.39
C PRO A 411 0.65 -16.52 12.46
N ALA A 412 0.51 -17.08 13.65
CA ALA A 412 0.12 -16.32 14.83
C ALA A 412 1.26 -15.36 15.27
N PRO A 413 0.95 -14.13 15.69
CA PRO A 413 1.95 -13.21 16.21
C PRO A 413 2.50 -13.72 17.55
N SER A 414 3.82 -13.66 17.71
CA SER A 414 4.51 -14.00 18.96
C SER A 414 5.82 -13.20 19.07
N GLU A 415 6.51 -13.29 20.19
CA GLU A 415 7.81 -12.59 20.39
C GLU A 415 8.86 -12.96 19.34
N ASN A 416 8.78 -14.16 18.78
CA ASN A 416 9.71 -14.67 17.75
C ASN A 416 9.15 -14.62 16.33
N VAL A 417 7.90 -14.15 16.15
CA VAL A 417 7.22 -14.12 14.84
C VAL A 417 6.71 -12.72 14.55
N GLN A 418 7.48 -11.98 13.77
CA GLN A 418 7.04 -10.71 13.20
C GLN A 418 5.94 -10.95 12.16
N ARG A 419 4.92 -10.10 12.19
CA ARG A 419 3.77 -10.11 11.29
C ARG A 419 3.42 -8.67 10.92
N ALA A 420 3.23 -8.38 9.64
CA ALA A 420 2.71 -7.09 9.20
C ALA A 420 1.25 -6.86 9.66
N ALA A 421 0.78 -5.61 9.67
CA ALA A 421 -0.53 -5.22 10.18
C ALA A 421 -1.71 -5.60 9.25
N LEU A 422 -1.78 -6.86 8.82
CA LEU A 422 -2.87 -7.39 8.00
C LEU A 422 -3.24 -8.83 8.39
N CYS A 423 -4.52 -9.15 8.21
CA CYS A 423 -5.08 -10.47 8.35
C CYS A 423 -5.89 -10.80 7.10
N SER A 424 -5.42 -11.78 6.32
CA SER A 424 -6.26 -12.53 5.37
C SER A 424 -6.98 -13.63 6.14
N PHE A 425 -8.29 -13.80 5.92
CA PHE A 425 -9.12 -14.75 6.65
C PHE A 425 -10.31 -15.25 5.80
N ASN A 426 -10.96 -16.32 6.26
CA ASN A 426 -12.34 -16.67 5.88
C ASN A 426 -13.16 -16.94 7.15
N VAL A 427 -14.48 -16.83 7.05
CA VAL A 427 -15.42 -17.35 8.05
C VAL A 427 -16.09 -18.59 7.44
N GLU A 428 -16.31 -19.64 8.23
CA GLU A 428 -16.92 -20.88 7.73
C GLU A 428 -18.31 -20.62 7.11
N ASN A 429 -18.61 -21.32 6.02
CA ASN A 429 -19.86 -21.21 5.24
C ASN A 429 -20.17 -19.83 4.60
N LEU A 430 -19.36 -18.78 4.83
CA LEU A 430 -19.54 -17.45 4.23
C LEU A 430 -18.49 -17.17 3.15
N HIS A 431 -18.93 -16.81 1.95
CA HIS A 431 -18.03 -16.45 0.87
C HIS A 431 -17.47 -15.03 1.07
N PRO A 432 -16.15 -14.81 0.97
CA PRO A 432 -15.53 -13.53 1.37
C PRO A 432 -15.96 -12.31 0.57
N THR A 433 -16.51 -12.49 -0.64
CA THR A 433 -17.10 -11.37 -1.40
C THR A 433 -18.38 -10.87 -0.77
N ASP A 434 -19.17 -11.76 -0.15
CA ASP A 434 -20.44 -11.40 0.46
C ASP A 434 -20.19 -10.65 1.78
N LEU A 435 -19.20 -11.12 2.56
CA LEU A 435 -18.65 -10.38 3.71
C LEU A 435 -18.20 -8.96 3.32
N ALA A 436 -17.33 -8.84 2.32
CA ALA A 436 -16.82 -7.54 1.87
C ALA A 436 -17.93 -6.61 1.33
N THR A 437 -18.92 -7.17 0.64
CA THR A 437 -20.06 -6.39 0.10
C THR A 437 -20.97 -5.86 1.21
N PHE A 438 -21.26 -6.67 2.24
CA PHE A 438 -22.10 -6.25 3.36
C PHE A 438 -21.40 -5.22 4.25
N LEU A 439 -20.11 -5.44 4.54
CA LEU A 439 -19.26 -4.53 5.33
C LEU A 439 -19.15 -3.13 4.70
N ASP A 440 -19.00 -3.03 3.37
CA ASP A 440 -19.06 -1.75 2.66
C ASP A 440 -20.46 -1.13 2.72
N GLN A 441 -21.50 -1.89 2.33
CA GLN A 441 -22.84 -1.33 2.10
C GLN A 441 -23.61 -0.95 3.37
N GLN A 442 -23.40 -1.65 4.50
CA GLN A 442 -24.10 -1.38 5.75
C GLN A 442 -23.24 -0.58 6.74
N HIS A 443 -21.92 -0.81 6.76
CA HIS A 443 -21.03 -0.27 7.79
C HIS A 443 -19.95 0.69 7.24
N GLY A 444 -19.79 0.85 5.92
CA GLY A 444 -18.73 1.70 5.36
C GLY A 444 -17.31 1.19 5.64
N VAL A 445 -17.16 -0.12 5.88
CA VAL A 445 -15.88 -0.76 6.22
C VAL A 445 -15.25 -1.36 4.96
N ALA A 446 -14.21 -0.70 4.45
CA ALA A 446 -13.57 -1.08 3.19
C ALA A 446 -12.49 -2.15 3.40
N ILE A 447 -12.85 -3.42 3.21
CA ILE A 447 -11.94 -4.57 3.08
C ILE A 447 -11.90 -5.10 1.63
N ARG A 448 -10.98 -6.01 1.31
CA ARG A 448 -10.93 -6.68 -0.02
C ARG A 448 -11.23 -8.18 0.07
N SER A 449 -11.98 -8.68 -0.91
CA SER A 449 -12.12 -10.11 -1.22
C SER A 449 -11.29 -10.51 -2.44
N GLY A 450 -10.87 -11.77 -2.50
CA GLY A 450 -10.34 -12.41 -3.71
C GLY A 450 -9.12 -13.28 -3.43
N HIS A 451 -8.31 -13.54 -4.46
CA HIS A 451 -7.05 -14.29 -4.32
C HIS A 451 -5.83 -13.36 -4.10
N HIS A 452 -6.05 -12.05 -3.85
CA HIS A 452 -5.04 -11.01 -3.58
C HIS A 452 -3.77 -11.05 -4.46
N CYS A 453 -3.91 -11.40 -5.74
CA CYS A 453 -2.79 -11.62 -6.67
C CYS A 453 -1.73 -12.65 -6.18
N ALA A 454 -2.14 -13.62 -5.36
CA ALA A 454 -1.38 -14.79 -4.94
C ALA A 454 -2.23 -16.07 -5.12
N GLN A 455 -2.69 -16.33 -6.35
CA GLN A 455 -3.57 -17.48 -6.64
C GLN A 455 -2.93 -18.87 -6.37
N PRO A 456 -1.62 -19.11 -6.60
CA PRO A 456 -0.98 -20.38 -6.22
C PRO A 456 -1.06 -20.65 -4.72
N LEU A 457 -0.85 -19.63 -3.88
CA LEU A 457 -1.01 -19.70 -2.43
C LEU A 457 -2.43 -20.09 -2.03
N HIS A 458 -3.46 -19.48 -2.63
CA HIS A 458 -4.86 -19.81 -2.33
C HIS A 458 -5.17 -21.27 -2.68
N ARG A 459 -4.67 -21.76 -3.82
CA ARG A 459 -4.76 -23.16 -4.22
C ARG A 459 -4.06 -24.10 -3.25
N PHE A 460 -2.89 -23.73 -2.73
CA PHE A 460 -2.14 -24.48 -1.71
C PHE A 460 -2.91 -24.52 -0.37
N LEU A 461 -3.55 -23.41 0.03
CA LEU A 461 -4.38 -23.30 1.24
C LEU A 461 -5.76 -23.98 1.11
N GLY A 462 -6.11 -24.51 -0.07
CA GLY A 462 -7.36 -25.22 -0.34
C GLY A 462 -8.58 -24.32 -0.60
N VAL A 463 -8.38 -23.05 -0.97
CA VAL A 463 -9.48 -22.07 -1.12
C VAL A 463 -9.41 -21.31 -2.45
N SER A 464 -10.56 -20.79 -2.91
CA SER A 464 -10.66 -19.91 -4.09
C SER A 464 -10.24 -18.47 -3.81
N SER A 465 -10.45 -18.02 -2.57
CA SER A 465 -10.48 -16.61 -2.18
C SER A 465 -10.36 -16.49 -0.65
N SER A 466 -9.88 -15.35 -0.18
CA SER A 466 -10.00 -14.89 1.20
C SER A 466 -10.59 -13.47 1.28
N ALA A 467 -11.13 -13.12 2.44
CA ALA A 467 -11.28 -11.73 2.86
C ALA A 467 -9.94 -11.23 3.42
N ARG A 468 -9.67 -9.93 3.38
CA ARG A 468 -8.47 -9.35 4.01
C ARG A 468 -8.72 -7.95 4.53
N ALA A 469 -8.48 -7.78 5.83
CA ALA A 469 -8.31 -6.48 6.48
C ALA A 469 -6.81 -6.18 6.62
N SER A 470 -6.43 -4.92 6.41
CA SER A 470 -5.04 -4.46 6.36
C SER A 470 -4.93 -2.99 6.74
N LEU A 471 -4.06 -2.70 7.70
CA LEU A 471 -3.95 -1.41 8.38
C LEU A 471 -2.78 -0.59 7.82
N TYR A 472 -2.68 0.65 8.32
CA TYR A 472 -1.51 1.51 8.21
C TYR A 472 -1.47 2.44 9.45
N PHE A 473 -0.42 3.26 9.61
CA PHE A 473 -0.23 4.09 10.80
C PHE A 473 -1.31 5.16 11.08
N TYR A 474 -2.21 5.43 10.12
CA TYR A 474 -3.37 6.32 10.29
C TYR A 474 -4.67 5.61 10.71
N ASN A 475 -4.65 4.27 10.77
CA ASN A 475 -5.70 3.51 11.42
C ASN A 475 -5.54 3.53 12.95
N THR A 476 -6.59 3.14 13.67
CA THR A 476 -6.61 3.13 15.14
C THR A 476 -7.18 1.82 15.70
N LYS A 477 -7.23 1.66 17.02
CA LYS A 477 -7.88 0.50 17.65
C LYS A 477 -9.40 0.56 17.48
N GLU A 478 -9.97 1.76 17.44
CA GLU A 478 -11.40 2.03 17.24
C GLU A 478 -11.84 1.67 15.80
N ASP A 479 -10.98 1.86 14.79
CA ASP A 479 -11.22 1.30 13.43
C ASP A 479 -11.32 -0.24 13.49
N VAL A 480 -10.45 -0.90 14.27
CA VAL A 480 -10.44 -2.36 14.43
C VAL A 480 -11.69 -2.83 15.19
N ASP A 481 -12.04 -2.20 16.32
CA ASP A 481 -13.22 -2.57 17.11
C ASP A 481 -14.52 -2.35 16.34
N TYR A 482 -14.62 -1.27 15.54
CA TYR A 482 -15.77 -1.04 14.67
C TYR A 482 -15.87 -2.09 13.56
N PHE A 483 -14.76 -2.46 12.92
CA PHE A 483 -14.71 -3.56 11.95
C PHE A 483 -15.12 -4.90 12.57
N ILE A 484 -14.68 -5.21 13.78
CA ILE A 484 -15.04 -6.45 14.49
C ILE A 484 -16.52 -6.44 14.89
N HIS A 485 -17.08 -5.31 15.30
CA HIS A 485 -18.52 -5.19 15.53
C HIS A 485 -19.33 -5.43 14.24
N ALA A 486 -18.95 -4.77 13.14
CA ALA A 486 -19.57 -4.92 11.82
C ALA A 486 -19.44 -6.35 11.27
N LEU A 487 -18.31 -7.02 11.51
CA LEU A 487 -18.10 -8.40 11.07
C LEU A 487 -19.00 -9.39 11.82
N ASN A 488 -19.22 -9.20 13.13
CA ASN A 488 -20.16 -10.02 13.89
C ASN A 488 -21.63 -9.77 13.46
N ASP A 489 -22.03 -8.51 13.22
CA ASP A 489 -23.37 -8.22 12.68
C ASP A 489 -23.58 -8.84 11.28
N THR A 490 -22.50 -8.90 10.48
CA THR A 490 -22.46 -9.60 9.19
C THR A 490 -22.62 -11.12 9.35
N THR A 491 -21.99 -11.77 10.35
CA THR A 491 -22.15 -13.21 10.58
C THR A 491 -23.55 -13.54 11.08
N ASP A 492 -24.05 -12.81 12.08
CA ASP A 492 -25.33 -13.07 12.73
C ASP A 492 -26.51 -12.85 11.77
N SER A 493 -26.42 -11.85 10.89
CA SER A 493 -27.40 -11.61 9.81
C SER A 493 -27.48 -12.77 8.80
N ASN A 494 -26.36 -13.45 8.54
CA ASN A 494 -26.34 -14.61 7.64
C ASN A 494 -26.88 -15.86 8.33
N ASP A 495 -26.59 -16.10 9.61
CA ASP A 495 -27.17 -17.24 10.34
C ASP A 495 -28.68 -17.09 10.60
N CYS A 496 -29.17 -15.86 10.80
CA CYS A 496 -30.60 -15.58 10.85
C CYS A 496 -31.32 -15.86 9.51
N SER A 497 -30.59 -15.94 8.39
CA SER A 497 -31.12 -16.30 7.07
C SER A 497 -30.75 -17.72 6.59
N SER A 498 -29.80 -18.40 7.26
CA SER A 498 -29.53 -19.83 7.08
C SER A 498 -30.52 -20.70 7.89
N GLY A 499 -30.86 -20.28 9.12
CA GLY A 499 -31.71 -21.01 10.06
C GLY A 499 -33.21 -20.98 9.77
N ASN A 500 -33.65 -20.39 8.64
CA ASN A 500 -35.07 -20.25 8.30
C ASN A 500 -35.33 -20.56 6.83
N ASN A 501 -36.43 -21.26 6.51
CA ASN A 501 -36.93 -21.41 5.14
C ASN A 501 -37.63 -20.13 4.64
N GLY A 502 -37.02 -18.98 4.89
CA GLY A 502 -37.47 -17.64 4.50
C GLY A 502 -36.61 -17.10 3.36
N SER A 503 -37.20 -16.94 2.18
CA SER A 503 -36.49 -16.47 0.99
C SER A 503 -35.78 -15.12 1.19
N ILE A 504 -34.48 -15.05 0.90
CA ILE A 504 -33.75 -13.80 0.72
C ILE A 504 -34.46 -12.99 -0.37
N MET A 505 -35.18 -11.95 0.06
CA MET A 505 -35.91 -11.02 -0.79
C MET A 505 -35.07 -9.75 -0.88
N GLN A 506 -34.23 -9.65 -1.91
CA GLN A 506 -33.44 -8.42 -2.16
C GLN A 506 -34.40 -7.24 -2.32
N ARG A 507 -34.19 -6.17 -1.55
CA ARG A 507 -35.01 -4.96 -1.54
C ARG A 507 -34.17 -3.77 -1.97
N TYR A 508 -34.25 -3.42 -3.24
CA TYR A 508 -33.61 -2.22 -3.77
C TYR A 508 -34.52 -1.01 -3.52
N LYS A 509 -33.98 0.04 -2.89
CA LYS A 509 -34.67 1.31 -2.66
C LYS A 509 -34.47 2.17 -3.90
N VAL A 510 -35.52 2.39 -4.69
CA VAL A 510 -35.43 3.04 -6.00
C VAL A 510 -36.24 4.34 -5.99
N GLN A 511 -35.60 5.45 -6.36
CA GLN A 511 -36.29 6.69 -6.72
C GLN A 511 -36.73 6.60 -8.19
N VAL A 512 -38.00 6.91 -8.46
CA VAL A 512 -38.54 6.96 -9.82
C VAL A 512 -39.06 8.37 -10.10
N VAL A 513 -38.62 8.93 -11.23
CA VAL A 513 -39.07 10.23 -11.73
C VAL A 513 -40.30 10.01 -12.60
N ILE A 514 -41.44 10.57 -12.19
CA ILE A 514 -42.70 10.52 -12.95
C ILE A 514 -42.83 11.84 -13.70
N ILE A 515 -42.72 11.78 -15.03
CA ILE A 515 -42.85 12.93 -15.93
C ILE A 515 -44.32 13.10 -16.31
N GLY A 516 -45.03 13.96 -15.57
CA GLY A 516 -46.36 14.44 -15.96
C GLY A 516 -46.25 15.60 -16.95
N SER A 517 -47.16 15.68 -17.92
CA SER A 517 -47.11 16.64 -19.06
C SER A 517 -47.11 18.14 -18.69
N LYS A 518 -47.29 18.49 -17.41
CA LYS A 518 -47.13 19.86 -16.88
C LYS A 518 -46.42 19.97 -15.51
N ASN A 519 -45.85 18.88 -14.96
CA ASN A 519 -45.03 18.93 -13.73
C ASN A 519 -44.24 17.63 -13.52
N LEU A 520 -43.00 17.75 -13.04
CA LEU A 520 -42.20 16.63 -12.57
C LEU A 520 -42.62 16.24 -11.14
N LYS A 521 -42.70 14.94 -10.83
CA LYS A 521 -42.80 14.46 -9.43
C LYS A 521 -41.90 13.26 -9.20
N PHE A 522 -41.29 13.21 -8.01
CA PHE A 522 -40.49 12.09 -7.55
C PHE A 522 -41.35 11.15 -6.70
N ALA A 523 -41.12 9.84 -6.82
CA ALA A 523 -41.75 8.83 -5.96
C ALA A 523 -40.70 7.81 -5.50
N THR A 524 -40.74 7.45 -4.22
CA THR A 524 -39.88 6.41 -3.63
C THR A 524 -40.62 5.08 -3.62
N GLY A 525 -39.97 4.04 -4.14
CA GLY A 525 -40.50 2.67 -4.11
C GLY A 525 -39.44 1.65 -3.71
N ILE A 526 -39.91 0.45 -3.37
CA ILE A 526 -39.05 -0.73 -3.22
C ILE A 526 -39.27 -1.62 -4.44
N LEU A 527 -38.18 -1.96 -5.11
CA LEU A 527 -38.09 -3.02 -6.09
C LEU A 527 -37.66 -4.31 -5.38
N ALA A 528 -38.37 -5.41 -5.61
CA ALA A 528 -37.99 -6.72 -5.10
C ALA A 528 -38.17 -7.81 -6.15
N THR A 529 -37.25 -8.78 -6.14
CA THR A 529 -37.17 -9.89 -7.09
C THR A 529 -37.40 -11.24 -6.41
N ASP A 530 -38.00 -12.19 -7.12
CA ASP A 530 -38.10 -13.59 -6.68
C ASP A 530 -37.08 -14.50 -7.39
N ARG A 531 -36.96 -15.76 -6.95
CA ARG A 531 -36.06 -16.78 -7.55
C ARG A 531 -36.44 -17.18 -8.99
N LYS A 532 -37.50 -16.62 -9.59
CA LYS A 532 -37.89 -16.81 -10.99
C LYS A 532 -37.65 -15.58 -11.86
N GLY A 533 -37.07 -14.51 -11.29
CA GLY A 533 -36.76 -13.27 -11.99
C GLY A 533 -37.93 -12.30 -12.13
N PHE A 534 -39.07 -12.54 -11.46
CA PHE A 534 -40.16 -11.57 -11.48
C PHE A 534 -39.85 -10.39 -10.56
N ALA A 535 -39.83 -9.20 -11.15
CA ALA A 535 -39.64 -7.93 -10.45
C ALA A 535 -40.98 -7.31 -10.08
N PHE A 536 -41.14 -6.97 -8.79
CA PHE A 536 -42.33 -6.33 -8.24
C PHE A 536 -41.98 -4.92 -7.74
N PHE A 537 -42.78 -3.93 -8.13
CA PHE A 537 -42.63 -2.56 -7.64
C PHE A 537 -43.70 -2.22 -6.58
N VAL A 538 -43.24 -1.70 -5.44
CA VAL A 538 -44.10 -1.29 -4.32
C VAL A 538 -43.90 0.21 -4.07
N LEU A 539 -44.88 1.03 -4.44
CA LEU A 539 -44.98 2.40 -3.94
C LEU A 539 -45.40 2.40 -2.47
N LEU A 540 -44.77 3.27 -1.67
CA LEU A 540 -44.98 3.30 -0.21
C LEU A 540 -45.69 4.57 0.31
N GLU A 541 -45.65 5.68 -0.43
CA GLU A 541 -46.23 6.96 0.00
C GLU A 541 -47.28 7.48 -0.99
N TYR A 542 -48.28 8.19 -0.46
CA TYR A 542 -49.50 8.59 -1.18
C TYR A 542 -49.90 10.02 -0.81
N GLU A 543 -49.04 11.00 -1.14
CA GLU A 543 -49.44 12.40 -1.08
C GLU A 543 -50.58 12.71 -2.07
N ARG A 544 -51.46 13.63 -1.68
CA ARG A 544 -52.73 13.90 -2.38
C ARG A 544 -52.52 14.46 -3.79
N LEU A 545 -52.60 13.59 -4.78
CA LEU A 545 -52.87 13.96 -6.18
C LEU A 545 -54.38 14.04 -6.42
N PRO A 546 -54.88 15.03 -7.17
CA PRO A 546 -56.28 15.09 -7.61
C PRO A 546 -56.63 13.90 -8.53
N PRO A 547 -57.92 13.57 -8.74
CA PRO A 547 -58.32 12.43 -9.56
C PRO A 547 -57.72 12.52 -10.96
N PHE A 548 -56.99 11.46 -11.35
CA PHE A 548 -56.27 11.40 -12.61
C PHE A 548 -57.23 11.31 -13.81
N CYS A 549 -56.89 12.06 -14.88
CA CYS A 549 -57.51 11.92 -16.19
C CYS A 549 -57.15 10.56 -16.83
N SER A 550 -57.92 10.14 -17.82
CA SER A 550 -57.81 8.83 -18.49
C SER A 550 -56.47 8.56 -19.20
N ASP A 551 -55.66 9.60 -19.42
CA ASP A 551 -54.65 9.62 -20.49
C ASP A 551 -53.21 9.47 -19.96
N CYS A 552 -53.04 9.19 -18.67
CA CYS A 552 -51.73 8.93 -18.07
C CYS A 552 -51.24 7.49 -18.33
N GLN A 553 -50.56 7.29 -19.47
CA GLN A 553 -49.86 6.04 -19.76
C GLN A 553 -48.63 5.85 -18.85
N PHE A 554 -48.56 4.71 -18.16
CA PHE A 554 -47.31 4.22 -17.57
C PHE A 554 -46.53 3.44 -18.63
N ILE A 555 -45.36 3.95 -19.02
CA ILE A 555 -44.47 3.23 -19.93
C ILE A 555 -43.89 2.02 -19.17
N GLY A 556 -44.17 0.80 -19.65
CA GLY A 556 -43.60 -0.45 -19.13
C GLY A 556 -44.41 -1.19 -18.04
N TYR A 557 -45.70 -0.88 -17.84
CA TYR A 557 -46.52 -1.55 -16.80
C TYR A 557 -47.89 -2.01 -17.29
N ASP A 558 -48.21 -3.29 -17.08
CA ASP A 558 -49.54 -3.86 -17.33
C ASP A 558 -50.51 -3.53 -16.17
N THR A 559 -51.33 -2.50 -16.37
CA THR A 559 -52.30 -2.03 -15.38
C THR A 559 -53.47 -3.00 -15.14
N SER A 560 -53.70 -3.99 -16.01
CA SER A 560 -54.83 -4.93 -15.90
C SER A 560 -54.68 -5.94 -14.75
N LYS A 561 -53.45 -6.16 -14.27
CA LYS A 561 -53.11 -7.19 -13.27
C LYS A 561 -52.96 -6.65 -11.83
N CYS A 562 -53.37 -5.41 -11.57
CA CYS A 562 -53.23 -4.74 -10.27
C CYS A 562 -53.95 -5.49 -9.13
N ARG A 563 -53.20 -6.05 -8.18
CA ARG A 563 -53.75 -6.59 -6.91
C ARG A 563 -53.79 -5.51 -5.83
N LYS A 564 -54.96 -5.32 -5.22
CA LYS A 564 -55.14 -4.55 -3.99
C LYS A 564 -54.92 -5.46 -2.77
N LEU A 565 -54.06 -5.07 -1.85
CA LEU A 565 -53.99 -5.67 -0.51
C LEU A 565 -54.66 -4.72 0.49
N SER A 566 -55.66 -5.24 1.21
CA SER A 566 -56.34 -4.51 2.29
C SER A 566 -55.91 -5.10 3.63
N ASN A 567 -55.05 -4.37 4.35
CA ASN A 567 -55.02 -4.43 5.81
C ASN A 567 -55.97 -3.34 6.34
N LYS A 568 -56.69 -3.62 7.42
CA LYS A 568 -57.79 -2.75 7.86
C LYS A 568 -57.34 -1.37 8.38
N ASP A 569 -56.14 -1.27 8.94
CA ASP A 569 -55.66 -0.08 9.66
C ASP A 569 -54.27 0.36 9.16
N GLY A 570 -54.13 0.64 7.86
CA GLY A 570 -52.88 1.11 7.28
C GLY A 570 -53.00 1.64 5.84
N PRO A 571 -51.98 2.35 5.31
CA PRO A 571 -52.03 2.95 3.97
C PRO A 571 -52.15 1.90 2.85
N LEU A 572 -52.93 2.23 1.83
CA LEU A 572 -53.29 1.33 0.71
C LEU A 572 -52.10 1.02 -0.20
N LYS A 573 -51.45 -0.13 0.04
CA LYS A 573 -50.40 -0.66 -0.83
C LYS A 573 -51.02 -1.28 -2.09
N ARG A 574 -50.53 -0.85 -3.26
CA ARG A 574 -50.78 -1.48 -4.56
C ARG A 574 -49.48 -2.10 -5.06
N ILE A 575 -49.58 -3.30 -5.63
CA ILE A 575 -48.45 -3.97 -6.29
C ILE A 575 -48.73 -3.97 -7.78
N TYR A 576 -47.78 -3.46 -8.56
CA TYR A 576 -47.79 -3.54 -10.02
C TYR A 576 -46.71 -4.53 -10.48
N PRO A 577 -47.03 -5.50 -11.34
CA PRO A 577 -46.01 -6.31 -12.00
C PRO A 577 -45.27 -5.44 -13.02
N ILE A 578 -43.94 -5.56 -13.04
CA ILE A 578 -43.12 -5.10 -14.17
C ILE A 578 -43.19 -6.19 -15.26
N GLN A 579 -43.05 -5.80 -16.53
CA GLN A 579 -42.98 -6.71 -17.67
C GLN A 579 -41.60 -6.70 -18.32
#